data_AF-A0A1C5X635-F1
#
_entry.id   AF-A0A1C5X635-F1
#
_cell.length_a   1.000
_cell.length_b   1.000
_cell.length_c   1.000
_cell.angle_alpha   90.00
_cell.angle_beta   90.00
_cell.angle_gamma   90.00
#
_symmetry.space_group_name_H-M   'P 1'
#
loop_
_entity.id
_entity.type
_entity.pdbx_description
1 polymer ?
#
loop_
_entity_poly.entity_id
_entity_poly.type
_entity_poly.pdbx_seq_one_letter_code
_entity_poly.pdbx_strand_id
1 'polypeptide(L)'
;MKRKKKSFSLRGYRFIDGFIWKIFDFFHLPHQNKDLYQCAWVAFLSAYQERPLSFSHTNSPGWMRAYHIIWDALAKEQKYTNIWRYKYTSADQPARYDIPTPLIELQHSRHGDFQNSVCFHDYLAHLGPDTRLMAYGLIHGDTIEEIQSYLRWDYDHTHFIYNDLREKMEEYLRI
;
A
#
# COMPACT_ATOMS: atom_id res chain seq x y z
N MET A 1 2.10 -6.57 -39.51
CA MET A 1 1.24 -5.45 -40.01
C MET A 1 0.95 -4.50 -38.85
N LYS A 2 1.50 -3.27 -38.87
CA LYS A 2 1.16 -2.23 -37.89
C LYS A 2 -0.30 -1.81 -38.11
N ARG A 3 -1.21 -2.13 -37.18
CA ARG A 3 -2.59 -1.61 -37.19
C ARG A 3 -2.49 -0.08 -37.16
N LYS A 4 -2.82 0.60 -38.26
CA LYS A 4 -3.01 2.07 -38.26
C LYS A 4 -4.01 2.37 -37.14
N LYS A 5 -3.57 3.10 -36.10
CA LYS A 5 -4.48 3.65 -35.09
C LYS A 5 -5.46 4.55 -35.84
N LYS A 6 -6.67 4.06 -36.13
CA LYS A 6 -7.76 4.90 -36.63
C LYS A 6 -8.03 5.95 -35.56
N SER A 7 -7.53 7.16 -35.76
CA SER A 7 -7.92 8.31 -34.96
C SER A 7 -9.41 8.54 -35.19
N PHE A 8 -10.18 8.67 -34.11
CA PHE A 8 -11.58 9.04 -34.21
C PHE A 8 -11.71 10.40 -34.90
N SER A 9 -12.75 10.58 -35.72
CA SER A 9 -13.09 11.92 -36.22
C SER A 9 -13.52 12.80 -35.04
N LEU A 10 -13.36 14.13 -35.18
CA LEU A 10 -13.77 15.10 -34.13
C LEU A 10 -15.23 14.90 -33.70
N ARG A 11 -16.10 14.53 -34.65
CA ARG A 11 -17.51 14.23 -34.42
C ARG A 11 -17.71 12.92 -33.64
N GLY A 12 -16.92 11.89 -33.95
CA GLY A 12 -16.92 10.62 -33.20
C GLY A 12 -16.42 10.80 -31.78
N TYR A 13 -15.38 11.61 -31.58
CA TYR A 13 -14.86 11.95 -30.25
C TYR A 13 -15.94 12.63 -29.40
N ARG A 14 -16.59 13.68 -29.91
CA ARG A 14 -17.67 14.38 -29.17
C ARG A 14 -18.86 13.47 -28.84
N PHE A 15 -19.16 12.50 -29.70
CA PHE A 15 -20.24 11.54 -29.46
C PHE A 15 -19.89 10.58 -28.31
N ILE A 16 -18.67 10.03 -28.33
CA ILE A 16 -18.16 9.15 -27.27
C ILE A 16 -18.05 9.93 -25.95
N ASP A 17 -17.58 11.17 -26.02
CA ASP A 17 -17.48 12.04 -24.87
C ASP A 17 -18.87 12.28 -24.23
N GLY A 18 -19.87 12.66 -25.04
CA GLY A 18 -21.25 12.79 -24.56
C GLY A 18 -21.85 11.50 -24.02
N PHE A 19 -21.44 10.33 -24.53
CA PHE A 19 -21.83 9.03 -23.98
C PHE A 19 -21.22 8.79 -22.60
N ILE A 20 -19.93 9.08 -22.42
CA ILE A 20 -19.24 8.97 -21.12
C ILE A 20 -19.86 9.96 -20.11
N TRP A 21 -20.13 11.20 -20.51
CA TRP A 21 -20.75 12.19 -19.62
C TRP A 21 -22.14 11.78 -19.15
N LYS A 22 -22.96 11.17 -20.02
CA LYS A 22 -24.27 10.60 -19.60
C LYS A 22 -24.13 9.52 -18.52
N ILE A 23 -23.06 8.73 -18.57
CA ILE A 23 -22.77 7.73 -17.52
C ILE A 23 -22.40 8.46 -16.22
N PHE A 24 -21.57 9.51 -16.30
CA PHE A 24 -21.21 10.32 -15.12
C PHE A 24 -22.42 10.97 -14.46
N ASP A 25 -23.33 11.54 -15.26
CA ASP A 25 -24.59 12.12 -14.78
C ASP A 25 -25.45 11.08 -14.06
N PHE A 26 -25.57 9.88 -14.63
CA PHE A 26 -26.36 8.79 -14.05
C PHE A 26 -25.82 8.34 -12.68
N PHE A 27 -24.50 8.37 -12.50
CA PHE A 27 -23.85 8.00 -11.24
C PHE A 27 -23.66 9.18 -10.27
N HIS A 28 -24.12 10.37 -10.62
CA HIS A 28 -23.86 11.61 -9.86
C HIS A 28 -22.36 11.84 -9.58
N LEU A 29 -21.49 11.49 -10.54
CA LEU A 29 -20.05 11.65 -10.39
C LEU A 29 -19.60 13.10 -10.64
N PRO A 30 -18.64 13.60 -9.85
CA PRO A 30 -18.14 14.96 -10.03
C PRO A 30 -17.38 15.08 -11.35
N HIS A 31 -17.84 16.00 -12.20
CA HIS A 31 -17.28 16.23 -13.54
C HIS A 31 -15.83 16.77 -13.52
N GLN A 32 -15.37 17.24 -12.36
CA GLN A 32 -14.01 17.74 -12.17
C GLN A 32 -12.98 16.62 -11.92
N ASN A 33 -13.43 15.38 -11.68
CA ASN A 33 -12.53 14.27 -11.40
C ASN A 33 -11.93 13.70 -12.70
N LYS A 34 -10.77 14.23 -13.07
CA LYS A 34 -10.03 13.86 -14.29
C LYS A 34 -9.61 12.39 -14.31
N ASP A 35 -9.35 11.78 -13.14
CA ASP A 35 -8.88 10.40 -13.05
C ASP A 35 -10.01 9.41 -13.41
N LEU A 36 -11.21 9.66 -12.90
CA LEU A 36 -12.40 8.88 -13.27
C LEU A 36 -12.72 9.03 -14.75
N TYR A 37 -12.63 10.26 -15.28
CA TYR A 37 -12.88 10.53 -16.69
C TYR A 37 -11.88 9.79 -17.59
N GLN A 38 -10.59 9.80 -17.22
CA GLN A 38 -9.56 9.06 -17.93
C GLN A 38 -9.77 7.55 -17.83
N CYS A 39 -10.18 7.03 -16.67
CA CYS A 39 -10.52 5.62 -16.49
C CYS A 39 -11.68 5.19 -17.41
N ALA A 40 -12.75 5.99 -17.48
CA ALA A 40 -13.88 5.73 -18.38
C ALA A 40 -13.45 5.69 -19.85
N TRP A 41 -12.56 6.60 -20.27
CA TRP A 41 -12.00 6.58 -21.63
C TRP A 41 -11.14 5.35 -21.91
N VAL A 42 -10.30 4.92 -20.97
CA VAL A 42 -9.49 3.71 -21.12
C VAL A 42 -10.38 2.47 -21.23
N ALA A 43 -11.41 2.39 -20.39
CA ALA A 43 -12.40 1.31 -20.41
C ALA A 43 -13.23 1.29 -21.71
N PHE A 44 -13.59 2.45 -22.24
CA PHE A 44 -14.22 2.54 -23.56
C PHE A 44 -13.28 2.05 -24.67
N LEU A 45 -12.02 2.50 -24.66
CA LEU A 45 -11.05 2.16 -25.69
C LEU A 45 -10.71 0.67 -25.69
N SER A 46 -10.66 0.02 -24.53
CA SER A 46 -10.47 -1.43 -24.45
C SER A 46 -11.64 -2.19 -25.08
N ALA A 47 -12.88 -1.81 -24.76
CA ALA A 47 -14.08 -2.37 -25.37
C ALA A 47 -14.13 -2.17 -26.90
N TYR A 48 -13.70 -0.99 -27.36
CA TYR A 48 -13.65 -0.66 -28.78
C TYR A 48 -12.57 -1.44 -29.54
N GLN A 49 -11.40 -1.66 -28.93
CA GLN A 49 -10.30 -2.39 -29.55
C GLN A 49 -10.59 -3.88 -29.73
N GLU A 50 -11.34 -4.49 -28.82
CA GLU A 50 -11.72 -5.90 -28.91
C GLU A 50 -12.66 -6.19 -30.08
N ARG A 51 -13.68 -5.33 -30.27
CA ARG A 51 -14.71 -5.54 -31.30
C ARG A 51 -15.16 -4.23 -31.94
N PRO A 52 -14.33 -3.62 -32.80
CA PRO A 52 -14.64 -2.32 -33.41
C PRO A 52 -15.86 -2.36 -34.33
N LEU A 53 -16.15 -3.51 -34.96
CA LEU A 53 -17.31 -3.70 -35.84
C LEU A 53 -18.64 -3.68 -35.08
N SER A 54 -18.62 -3.95 -33.77
CA SER A 54 -19.80 -3.95 -32.93
C SER A 54 -20.28 -2.54 -32.55
N PHE A 55 -19.63 -1.48 -33.03
CA PHE A 55 -19.98 -0.06 -32.77
C PHE A 55 -20.55 0.66 -34.00
N SER A 56 -20.97 -0.09 -35.03
CA SER A 56 -21.43 0.45 -36.31
C SER A 56 -22.74 1.26 -36.22
N HIS A 57 -23.62 0.95 -35.27
CA HIS A 57 -24.92 1.60 -35.11
C HIS A 57 -25.18 1.96 -33.64
N THR A 58 -26.03 2.95 -33.38
CA THR A 58 -26.32 3.46 -32.02
C THR A 58 -26.94 2.41 -31.08
N ASN A 59 -27.68 1.43 -31.62
CA ASN A 59 -28.31 0.34 -30.86
C ASN A 59 -27.52 -0.97 -30.94
N SER A 60 -26.25 -0.91 -31.33
CA SER A 60 -25.44 -2.11 -31.47
C SER A 60 -25.01 -2.65 -30.09
N PRO A 61 -24.79 -3.97 -29.97
CA PRO A 61 -24.38 -4.59 -28.71
C PRO A 61 -23.01 -4.09 -28.21
N GLY A 62 -22.20 -3.46 -29.07
CA GLY A 62 -20.93 -2.84 -28.67
C GLY A 62 -21.11 -1.67 -27.71
N TRP A 63 -22.12 -0.82 -27.91
CA TRP A 63 -22.37 0.32 -27.01
C TRP A 63 -22.87 -0.13 -25.64
N MET A 64 -23.75 -1.13 -25.60
CA MET A 64 -24.21 -1.74 -24.34
C MET A 64 -23.06 -2.43 -23.59
N ARG A 65 -22.18 -3.14 -24.31
CA ARG A 65 -20.98 -3.74 -23.71
C ARG A 65 -20.00 -2.67 -23.19
N ALA A 66 -19.78 -1.59 -23.94
CA ALA A 66 -18.93 -0.49 -23.51
C ALA A 66 -19.49 0.18 -22.26
N TYR A 67 -20.81 0.37 -22.17
CA TYR A 67 -21.49 0.84 -20.97
C TYR A 67 -21.15 -0.03 -19.76
N HIS A 68 -21.30 -1.35 -19.85
CA HIS A 68 -21.00 -2.27 -18.75
C HIS A 68 -19.52 -2.28 -18.36
N ILE A 69 -18.60 -2.20 -19.32
CA ILE A 69 -17.16 -2.18 -19.05
C ILE A 69 -16.74 -0.87 -18.35
N ILE A 70 -17.29 0.27 -18.79
CA ILE A 70 -17.07 1.56 -18.14
C ILE A 70 -17.69 1.56 -16.74
N TRP A 71 -18.90 1.02 -16.59
CA TRP A 71 -19.59 0.86 -15.32
C TRP A 71 -18.72 0.10 -14.31
N ASP A 72 -18.22 -1.09 -14.68
CA ASP A 72 -17.39 -1.91 -13.80
C ASP A 72 -16.06 -1.24 -13.45
N ALA A 73 -15.46 -0.53 -14.39
CA ALA A 73 -14.21 0.20 -14.17
C ALA A 73 -14.41 1.37 -13.19
N LEU A 74 -15.47 2.17 -13.36
CA LEU A 74 -15.80 3.27 -12.47
C LEU A 74 -16.17 2.77 -11.06
N ALA A 75 -16.95 1.70 -10.95
CA ALA A 75 -17.30 1.10 -9.66
C ALA A 75 -16.07 0.59 -8.90
N LYS A 76 -15.11 -0.03 -9.62
CA LYS A 76 -13.83 -0.46 -9.04
C LYS A 76 -13.01 0.74 -8.58
N GLU A 77 -12.82 1.74 -9.42
CA GLU A 77 -12.06 2.95 -9.06
C GLU A 77 -12.68 3.72 -7.90
N GLN A 78 -14.01 3.81 -7.84
CA GLN A 78 -14.70 4.43 -6.71
C GLN A 78 -14.45 3.66 -5.41
N LYS A 79 -14.47 2.32 -5.46
CA LYS A 79 -14.14 1.48 -4.32
C LYS A 79 -12.68 1.66 -3.89
N TYR A 80 -11.73 1.67 -4.83
CA TYR A 80 -10.31 1.92 -4.54
C TYR A 80 -10.09 3.32 -3.95
N THR A 81 -10.67 4.36 -4.57
CA THR A 81 -10.55 5.74 -4.10
C THR A 81 -11.16 5.91 -2.71
N ASN A 82 -12.32 5.30 -2.43
CA ASN A 82 -12.91 5.30 -1.10
C ASN A 82 -12.04 4.55 -0.09
N ILE A 83 -11.49 3.39 -0.46
CA ILE A 83 -10.56 2.66 0.41
C ILE A 83 -9.32 3.52 0.71
N TRP A 84 -8.69 4.16 -0.27
CA TRP A 84 -7.52 5.00 -0.04
C TRP A 84 -7.85 6.26 0.78
N ARG A 85 -8.97 6.93 0.51
CA ARG A 85 -9.37 8.17 1.21
C ARG A 85 -9.85 7.93 2.65
N TYR A 86 -10.50 6.80 2.93
CA TYR A 86 -11.08 6.54 4.25
C TYR A 86 -10.25 5.57 5.11
N LYS A 87 -9.24 4.89 4.56
CA LYS A 87 -8.45 3.91 5.31
C LYS A 87 -7.07 4.42 5.75
N TYR A 88 -6.56 5.48 5.13
CA TYR A 88 -5.32 6.13 5.56
C TYR A 88 -5.64 7.54 6.06
N THR A 89 -5.74 7.69 7.38
CA THR A 89 -5.70 9.00 8.04
C THR A 89 -4.35 9.63 7.69
N SER A 90 -4.35 10.82 7.11
CA SER A 90 -3.09 11.50 6.78
C SER A 90 -2.29 11.71 8.06
N ALA A 91 -1.00 11.39 8.03
CA ALA A 91 -0.12 11.58 9.19
C ALA A 91 0.02 13.09 9.54
N ASP A 92 -0.21 13.96 8.56
CA ASP A 92 -0.20 15.43 8.73
C ASP A 92 -1.55 15.98 9.23
N GLN A 93 -2.59 15.13 9.31
CA GLN A 93 -3.88 15.57 9.83
C GLN A 93 -3.75 15.86 11.33
N PRO A 94 -4.36 16.96 11.84
CA PRO A 94 -4.36 17.23 13.26
C PRO A 94 -5.06 16.10 14.02
N ALA A 95 -4.48 15.69 15.14
CA ALA A 95 -5.00 14.61 15.96
C ALA A 95 -6.42 14.91 16.52
N ARG A 96 -6.72 16.20 16.72
CA ARG A 96 -8.04 16.74 17.06
C ARG A 96 -8.20 18.12 16.42
N TYR A 97 -9.43 18.51 16.11
CA TYR A 97 -9.70 19.85 15.53
C TYR A 97 -9.19 21.01 16.40
N ASP A 98 -9.13 20.81 17.72
CA ASP A 98 -8.70 21.84 18.68
C ASP A 98 -7.18 21.83 18.94
N ILE A 99 -6.45 20.83 18.45
CA ILE A 99 -5.02 20.64 18.69
C ILE A 99 -4.33 20.50 17.33
N PRO A 100 -3.56 21.50 16.88
CA PRO A 100 -2.94 21.48 15.55
C PRO A 100 -1.80 20.45 15.42
N THR A 101 -1.48 19.71 16.48
CA THR A 101 -0.44 18.67 16.48
C THR A 101 -0.80 17.57 15.47
N PRO A 102 0.03 17.38 14.44
CA PRO A 102 -0.19 16.34 13.44
C PRO A 102 -0.02 14.94 14.05
N LEU A 103 -0.74 13.97 13.52
CA LEU A 103 -0.70 12.57 13.99
C LEU A 103 0.72 11.98 13.97
N ILE A 104 1.58 12.44 13.06
CA ILE A 104 2.98 12.02 12.97
C ILE A 104 3.82 12.42 14.21
N GLU A 105 3.52 13.55 14.84
CA GLU A 105 4.22 14.00 16.05
C GLU A 105 3.77 13.23 17.29
N LEU A 106 2.56 12.66 17.27
CA LEU A 106 2.08 11.75 18.31
C LEU A 106 2.59 10.32 18.12
N GLN A 107 3.09 9.98 16.93
CA GLN A 107 3.78 8.71 16.75
C GLN A 107 5.15 8.84 17.38
N HIS A 108 5.38 8.08 18.47
CA HIS A 108 6.71 7.94 19.04
C HIS A 108 7.70 7.56 17.93
N SER A 109 8.72 8.39 17.75
CA SER A 109 9.87 8.10 16.89
C SER A 109 10.39 6.71 17.24
N ARG A 110 10.21 5.72 16.35
CA ARG A 110 10.74 4.36 16.54
C ARG A 110 12.27 4.30 16.48
N HIS A 111 12.92 5.40 16.12
CA HIS A 111 14.36 5.49 16.08
C HIS A 111 14.83 6.09 17.40
N GLY A 112 15.29 5.21 18.29
CA GLY A 112 16.19 5.62 19.36
C GLY A 112 17.38 6.37 18.78
N ASP A 113 17.98 7.25 19.59
CA ASP A 113 19.17 8.01 19.22
C ASP A 113 20.17 7.10 18.49
N PHE A 114 20.61 7.50 17.28
CA PHE A 114 21.56 6.74 16.48
C PHE A 114 22.81 6.40 17.30
N GLN A 115 23.23 7.32 18.17
CA GLN A 115 24.35 7.11 19.08
C GLN A 115 24.09 5.96 20.07
N ASN A 116 22.88 5.86 20.62
CA ASN A 116 22.49 4.76 21.51
C ASN A 116 22.44 3.42 20.77
N SER A 117 22.02 3.42 19.50
CA SER A 117 22.05 2.21 18.68
C SER A 117 23.48 1.72 18.42
N VAL A 118 24.40 2.63 18.09
CA VAL A 118 25.83 2.28 17.89
C VAL A 118 26.44 1.76 19.19
N CYS A 119 26.26 2.46 20.32
CA CYS A 119 26.79 2.02 21.61
C CYS A 119 26.22 0.66 22.05
N PHE A 120 24.93 0.41 21.78
CA PHE A 120 24.32 -0.87 22.08
C PHE A 120 24.91 -2.01 21.23
N HIS A 121 25.08 -1.81 19.93
CA HIS A 121 25.70 -2.81 19.07
C HIS A 121 27.18 -3.05 19.41
N ASP A 122 27.92 -2.00 19.79
CA ASP A 122 29.28 -2.14 20.31
C ASP A 122 29.30 -2.96 21.59
N TYR A 123 28.37 -2.73 22.52
CA TYR A 123 28.25 -3.54 23.75
C TYR A 123 27.99 -5.01 23.42
N LEU A 124 27.02 -5.30 22.55
CA LEU A 124 26.71 -6.68 22.12
C LEU A 124 27.90 -7.37 21.45
N ALA A 125 28.74 -6.64 20.72
CA ALA A 125 29.91 -7.20 20.07
C ALA A 125 30.94 -7.76 21.06
N HIS A 126 30.99 -7.23 22.29
CA HIS A 126 31.88 -7.65 23.37
C HIS A 126 31.31 -8.79 24.24
N LEU A 127 30.05 -9.19 24.04
CA LEU A 127 29.46 -10.33 24.73
C LEU A 127 30.05 -11.65 24.24
N GLY A 128 29.88 -12.70 25.05
CA GLY A 128 30.21 -14.07 24.65
C GLY A 128 29.46 -14.48 23.36
N PRO A 129 30.03 -15.39 22.55
CA PRO A 129 29.50 -15.73 21.23
C PRO A 129 28.04 -16.21 21.29
N ASP A 130 27.70 -17.05 22.27
CA ASP A 130 26.35 -17.60 22.44
C ASP A 130 25.38 -16.51 22.95
N THR A 131 25.77 -15.74 23.97
CA THR A 131 24.98 -14.61 24.50
C THR A 131 24.69 -13.57 23.41
N ARG A 132 25.66 -13.32 22.52
CA ARG A 132 25.50 -12.44 21.36
C ARG A 132 24.54 -13.01 20.32
N LEU A 133 24.63 -14.31 19.99
CA LEU A 133 23.70 -14.96 19.07
C LEU A 133 22.26 -14.90 19.60
N MET A 134 22.08 -15.15 20.90
CA MET A 134 20.79 -15.00 21.57
C MET A 134 20.25 -13.57 21.48
N ALA A 135 21.09 -12.56 21.74
CA ALA A 135 20.71 -11.16 21.65
C ALA A 135 20.25 -10.76 20.24
N TYR A 136 21.00 -11.16 19.22
CA TYR A 136 20.63 -10.86 17.84
C TYR A 136 19.36 -11.60 17.42
N GLY A 137 19.15 -12.87 17.80
CA GLY A 137 17.88 -13.56 17.51
C GLY A 137 16.68 -12.78 18.04
N LEU A 138 16.75 -12.32 19.30
CA LEU A 138 15.69 -11.51 19.91
C LEU A 138 15.51 -10.15 19.23
N ILE A 139 16.59 -9.49 18.79
CA ILE A 139 16.53 -8.21 18.06
C ILE A 139 15.83 -8.36 16.70
N HIS A 140 16.03 -9.49 16.01
CA HIS A 140 15.36 -9.79 14.74
C HIS A 140 13.90 -10.22 14.92
N GLY A 141 13.45 -10.42 16.17
CA GLY A 141 12.08 -10.78 16.52
C GLY A 141 11.83 -12.28 16.64
N ASP A 142 12.89 -13.09 16.70
CA ASP A 142 12.79 -14.53 16.90
C ASP A 142 12.40 -14.83 18.36
N THR A 143 11.62 -15.90 18.55
CA THR A 143 11.29 -16.45 19.87
C THR A 143 12.46 -17.29 20.44
N ILE A 144 12.49 -17.51 21.75
CA ILE A 144 13.54 -18.31 22.41
C ILE A 144 13.58 -19.73 21.82
N GLU A 145 12.40 -20.30 21.56
CA GLU A 145 12.22 -21.63 20.98
C GLU A 145 12.71 -21.70 19.53
N GLU A 146 12.51 -20.64 18.74
CA GLU A 146 13.02 -20.54 17.37
C GLU A 146 14.55 -20.46 17.35
N ILE A 147 15.14 -19.65 18.24
CA ILE A 147 16.59 -19.54 18.40
C ILE A 147 17.19 -20.88 18.84
N GLN A 148 16.58 -21.54 19.83
CA GLN A 148 16.98 -22.87 20.29
C GLN A 148 16.99 -23.89 19.14
N SER A 149 15.92 -23.94 18.36
CA SER A 149 15.76 -24.86 17.24
C SER A 149 16.79 -24.58 16.13
N TYR A 150 17.01 -23.31 15.81
CA TYR A 150 17.97 -22.87 14.79
C TYR A 150 19.42 -23.17 15.19
N LEU A 151 19.81 -22.86 16.42
CA LEU A 151 21.16 -23.06 16.95
C LEU A 151 21.42 -24.47 17.47
N ARG A 152 20.39 -25.33 17.50
CA ARG A 152 20.43 -26.71 18.02
C ARG A 152 20.94 -26.79 19.46
N TRP A 153 20.54 -25.82 20.28
CA TRP A 153 20.87 -25.81 21.69
C TRP A 153 19.95 -26.74 22.48
N ASP A 154 20.47 -27.32 23.55
CA ASP A 154 19.62 -27.99 24.52
C ASP A 154 18.84 -26.95 25.34
N TYR A 155 17.81 -27.43 26.05
CA TYR A 155 16.93 -26.56 26.82
C TYR A 155 17.68 -25.85 27.96
N ASP A 156 18.56 -26.56 28.66
CA ASP A 156 19.29 -26.05 29.82
C ASP A 156 20.32 -24.98 29.43
N HIS A 157 21.06 -25.19 28.33
CA HIS A 157 21.99 -24.21 27.75
C HIS A 157 21.24 -22.99 27.24
N THR A 158 20.12 -23.18 26.54
CA THR A 158 19.30 -22.05 26.05
C THR A 158 18.83 -21.17 27.21
N HIS A 159 18.31 -21.79 28.27
CA HIS A 159 17.83 -21.06 29.44
C HIS A 159 18.99 -20.41 30.21
N PHE A 160 20.16 -21.06 30.29
CA PHE A 160 21.36 -20.47 30.88
C PHE A 160 21.82 -19.23 30.11
N ILE A 161 21.97 -19.32 28.79
CA ILE A 161 22.38 -18.21 27.92
C ILE A 161 21.37 -17.07 27.95
N TYR A 162 20.07 -17.37 28.01
CA TYR A 162 19.03 -16.35 28.16
C TYR A 162 19.14 -15.59 29.49
N ASN A 163 19.38 -16.29 30.60
CA ASN A 163 19.56 -15.64 31.90
C ASN A 163 20.86 -14.83 31.98
N ASP A 164 21.96 -15.35 31.41
CA ASP A 164 23.22 -14.61 31.28
C ASP A 164 23.01 -13.33 30.46
N LEU A 165 22.32 -13.43 29.31
CA LEU A 165 21.95 -12.27 28.50
C LEU A 165 21.12 -11.27 29.31
N ARG A 166 20.14 -11.74 30.10
CA ARG A 166 19.30 -10.87 30.93
C ARG A 166 20.12 -10.11 31.96
N GLU A 167 21.04 -10.77 32.66
CA GLU A 167 21.94 -10.11 33.62
C GLU A 167 22.84 -9.08 32.94
N LYS A 168 23.36 -9.38 31.75
CA LYS A 168 24.15 -8.46 30.93
C LYS A 168 23.34 -7.24 30.48
N MET A 169 22.08 -7.42 30.10
CA MET A 169 21.19 -6.31 29.76
C MET A 169 20.89 -5.43 30.98
N GLU A 170 20.71 -6.02 32.17
CA GLU A 170 20.54 -5.25 33.41
C GLU A 170 21.80 -4.45 33.78
N GLU A 171 22.99 -5.00 33.52
CA GLU A 171 24.27 -4.31 33.69
C GLU A 171 24.38 -3.12 32.73
N TYR A 172 24.05 -3.32 31.45
CA TYR A 172 24.06 -2.26 30.44
C TYR A 172 23.13 -1.09 30.78
N LEU A 173 21.93 -1.36 31.31
CA LEU A 173 20.97 -0.33 31.71
C LEU A 173 21.39 0.49 32.93
N ARG A 174 22.40 0.05 33.69
CA ARG A 174 22.95 0.78 34.84
C ARG A 174 24.11 1.72 34.48
N ILE A 175 24.61 1.66 33.25
CA ILE A 175 25.66 2.53 32.70
C ILE A 175 25.05 3.88 32.30
#